data_AF-A0A960IBF4-F1
#
_entry.id   AF-A0A960IBF4-F1
#
_cell.length_a   1.000
_cell.length_b   1.000
_cell.length_c   1.000
_cell.angle_alpha   90.00
_cell.angle_beta   90.00
_cell.angle_gamma   90.00
#
_symmetry.space_group_name_H-M   'P 1'
#
loop_
_entity.id
_entity.type
_entity.pdbx_description
1 polymer ?
#
loop_
_entity_poly.entity_id
_entity_poly.type
_entity_poly.pdbx_seq_one_letter_code
_entity_poly.pdbx_strand_id
1 'polypeptide(L)'
;PDLPEYRTGLIVVGLARCIAMVLIWNDLACGNRELAAVLVALNSVFQIVAFSILGWFYLDVLPGWLGLDSDGIDVTVWGIARSVLIFLGVPLLAGFLTRTIGERAKGTQWYDERFIPRIGPIALYGLLFTIVILFALQGERITDQPFDVARIALPLLAYFAIMWFGTFAIGLRMKLPYDRNASIAFTAAGNNFELAIAVAIGVFGVSSGQALAGVVGPLIEVPVLVALVYVSLAARRRYYPHA
;
A
#
# COMPACT_ATOMS: atom_id res chain seq x y z
N PRO A 1 9.56 0.87 15.74
CA PRO A 1 9.02 0.74 17.11
C PRO A 1 9.92 -0.16 17.97
N ASP A 2 9.92 0.12 19.26
CA ASP A 2 10.55 -0.67 20.31
C ASP A 2 9.91 -2.06 20.43
N LEU A 3 8.57 -2.15 20.30
CA LEU A 3 7.84 -3.41 20.40
C LEU A 3 7.98 -4.31 19.14
N PRO A 4 8.30 -5.62 19.28
CA PRO A 4 8.48 -6.55 18.15
C PRO A 4 7.25 -6.70 17.26
N GLU A 5 6.05 -6.82 17.85
CA GLU A 5 4.81 -7.00 17.08
C GLU A 5 4.50 -5.81 16.16
N TYR A 6 4.65 -4.59 16.68
CA TYR A 6 4.45 -3.37 15.89
C TYR A 6 5.54 -3.20 14.83
N ARG A 7 6.77 -3.63 15.11
CA ARG A 7 7.85 -3.64 14.12
C ARG A 7 7.53 -4.57 12.96
N THR A 8 7.12 -5.81 13.27
CA THR A 8 6.70 -6.79 12.26
C THR A 8 5.52 -6.29 11.44
N GLY A 9 4.50 -5.72 12.10
CA GLY A 9 3.36 -5.11 11.41
C GLY A 9 3.76 -4.00 10.44
N LEU A 10 4.65 -3.09 10.87
CA LEU A 10 5.16 -2.02 10.02
C LEU A 10 6.03 -2.52 8.85
N ILE A 11 6.79 -3.61 9.05
CA ILE A 11 7.55 -4.25 7.96
C ILE A 11 6.56 -4.81 6.93
N VAL A 12 5.55 -5.58 7.35
CA VAL A 12 4.52 -6.12 6.46
C VAL A 12 3.80 -5.01 5.69
N VAL A 13 3.47 -3.91 6.36
CA VAL A 13 2.91 -2.70 5.73
C VAL A 13 3.87 -2.09 4.70
N GLY A 14 5.15 -1.90 5.03
CA GLY A 14 6.13 -1.30 4.13
C GLY A 14 6.46 -2.17 2.91
N LEU A 15 6.35 -3.50 3.06
CA LEU A 15 6.48 -4.45 1.96
C LEU A 15 5.28 -4.40 1.00
N ALA A 16 4.10 -4.00 1.49
CA ALA A 16 2.90 -3.87 0.68
C ALA A 16 2.96 -2.57 -0.13
N ARG A 17 3.30 -2.67 -1.41
CA ARG A 17 3.38 -1.56 -2.35
C ARG A 17 2.01 -1.12 -2.81
N CYS A 18 1.80 0.19 -2.94
CA CYS A 18 0.51 0.71 -3.40
C CYS A 18 0.18 0.31 -4.84
N ILE A 19 -1.09 -0.04 -5.06
CA ILE A 19 -1.64 -0.44 -6.38
C ILE A 19 -2.92 0.31 -6.76
N ALA A 20 -3.50 1.13 -5.87
CA ALA A 20 -4.78 1.79 -6.14
C ALA A 20 -4.76 3.25 -5.71
N MET A 21 -4.59 3.51 -4.41
CA MET A 21 -4.73 4.86 -3.86
C MET A 21 -3.72 5.86 -4.44
N VAL A 22 -2.56 5.38 -4.88
CA VAL A 22 -1.56 6.17 -5.62
C VAL A 22 -2.13 6.89 -6.84
N LEU A 23 -3.13 6.31 -7.53
CA LEU A 23 -3.76 6.96 -8.69
C LEU A 23 -4.50 8.24 -8.29
N ILE A 24 -5.13 8.24 -7.12
CA ILE A 24 -5.86 9.42 -6.59
C ILE A 24 -4.86 10.52 -6.26
N TRP A 25 -3.78 10.20 -5.54
CA TRP A 25 -2.74 11.18 -5.19
C TRP A 25 -2.03 11.72 -6.42
N ASN A 26 -1.74 10.84 -7.39
CA ASN A 26 -1.17 11.23 -8.68
C ASN A 26 -2.08 12.22 -9.41
N ASP A 27 -3.37 11.93 -9.51
CA ASP A 27 -4.33 12.80 -10.19
C ASP A 27 -4.46 14.16 -9.50
N LEU A 28 -4.58 14.17 -8.17
CA LEU A 28 -4.65 15.41 -7.40
C LEU A 28 -3.36 16.24 -7.50
N ALA A 29 -2.20 15.59 -7.63
CA ALA A 29 -0.92 16.25 -7.81
C ALA A 29 -0.63 16.67 -9.26
N CYS A 30 -1.54 16.41 -10.21
CA CYS A 30 -1.32 16.59 -11.66
C CYS A 30 -0.12 15.79 -12.20
N GLY A 31 0.05 14.56 -11.72
CA GLY A 31 1.05 13.62 -12.21
C GLY A 31 0.66 12.91 -13.51
N ASN A 32 1.59 12.15 -14.07
CA ASN A 32 1.39 11.39 -15.30
C ASN A 32 0.55 10.12 -15.05
N ARG A 33 -0.67 10.09 -15.59
CA ARG A 33 -1.62 8.97 -15.42
C ARG A 33 -1.15 7.66 -16.04
N GLU A 34 -0.55 7.72 -17.23
CA GLU A 34 -0.09 6.53 -17.95
C GLU A 34 1.08 5.88 -17.19
N LEU A 35 2.04 6.69 -16.74
CA LEU A 35 3.15 6.23 -15.92
C LEU A 35 2.66 5.62 -14.60
N ALA A 36 1.71 6.28 -13.92
CA ALA A 36 1.14 5.77 -12.68
C ALA A 36 0.45 4.41 -12.90
N ALA A 37 -0.31 4.23 -13.98
CA ALA A 37 -0.94 2.96 -14.32
C ALA A 37 0.08 1.85 -14.58
N VAL A 38 1.17 2.15 -15.31
CA VAL A 38 2.26 1.19 -15.54
C VAL A 38 2.94 0.81 -14.23
N LEU A 39 3.26 1.79 -13.38
CA LEU A 39 3.89 1.55 -12.08
C LEU A 39 3.00 0.71 -11.14
N VAL A 40 1.69 0.95 -11.15
CA VAL A 40 0.71 0.13 -10.42
C VAL A 40 0.70 -1.32 -10.90
N ALA A 41 0.72 -1.54 -12.22
CA ALA A 41 0.75 -2.88 -12.78
C ALA A 41 2.06 -3.61 -12.40
N LEU A 42 3.20 -2.93 -12.51
CA LEU A 42 4.50 -3.46 -12.10
C LEU A 42 4.55 -3.76 -10.60
N ASN A 43 4.07 -2.87 -9.75
CA ASN A 43 3.97 -3.08 -8.31
C ASN A 43 3.13 -4.31 -7.99
N SER A 44 1.99 -4.49 -8.66
CA SER A 44 1.11 -5.64 -8.44
C SER A 44 1.80 -6.97 -8.72
N VAL A 45 2.48 -7.08 -9.87
CA VAL A 45 3.22 -8.31 -10.24
C VAL A 45 4.40 -8.53 -9.32
N PHE A 46 5.20 -7.49 -9.09
CA PHE A 46 6.36 -7.57 -8.21
C PHE A 46 5.94 -7.95 -6.79
N GLN A 47 4.83 -7.42 -6.29
CA GLN A 47 4.30 -7.74 -4.98
C GLN A 47 3.91 -9.21 -4.86
N ILE A 48 3.25 -9.82 -5.84
CA ILE A 48 2.90 -11.25 -5.77
C ILE A 48 4.16 -12.13 -5.61
N VAL A 49 5.23 -11.79 -6.32
CA VAL A 49 6.47 -12.58 -6.31
C VAL A 49 7.36 -12.24 -5.11
N ALA A 50 7.63 -10.95 -4.93
CA ALA A 50 8.63 -10.46 -3.99
C ALA A 50 8.10 -10.34 -2.56
N PHE A 51 6.80 -10.15 -2.33
CA PHE A 51 6.28 -9.91 -0.97
C PHE A 51 6.59 -11.07 -0.03
N SER A 52 6.42 -12.31 -0.49
CA SER A 52 6.73 -13.50 0.32
C SER A 52 8.23 -13.66 0.56
N ILE A 53 9.05 -13.40 -0.46
CA ILE A 53 10.51 -13.52 -0.40
C ILE A 53 11.09 -12.43 0.51
N LEU A 54 10.67 -11.19 0.32
CA LEU A 54 11.09 -10.06 1.15
C LEU A 54 10.52 -10.19 2.56
N GLY A 55 9.30 -10.69 2.72
CA GLY A 55 8.72 -10.99 4.03
C GLY A 55 9.59 -11.98 4.81
N TRP A 56 9.99 -13.09 4.19
CA TRP A 56 10.95 -14.01 4.78
C TRP A 56 12.29 -13.33 5.12
N PHE A 57 12.86 -12.59 4.18
CA PHE A 57 14.15 -11.93 4.38
C PHE A 57 14.12 -10.93 5.56
N TYR A 58 13.10 -10.08 5.63
CA TYR A 58 13.02 -9.03 6.65
C TYR A 58 12.50 -9.51 8.01
N LEU A 59 11.75 -10.61 8.06
CA LEU A 59 11.17 -11.13 9.31
C LEU A 59 11.95 -12.27 9.94
N ASP A 60 12.73 -13.03 9.16
CA ASP A 60 13.47 -14.22 9.63
C ASP A 60 15.00 -14.01 9.49
N VAL A 61 15.48 -13.75 8.27
CA VAL A 61 16.92 -13.70 7.98
C VAL A 61 17.62 -12.47 8.58
N LEU A 62 17.09 -11.28 8.31
CA LEU A 62 17.71 -10.02 8.70
C LEU A 62 17.76 -9.85 10.24
N PRO A 63 16.70 -10.14 11.01
CA PRO A 63 16.77 -10.11 12.47
C PRO A 63 17.81 -11.10 13.03
N GLY A 64 17.89 -12.31 12.46
CA GLY A 64 18.88 -13.31 12.83
C GLY A 64 20.32 -12.84 12.60
N TRP A 65 20.59 -12.13 11.49
CA TRP A 65 21.90 -11.52 11.24
C TRP A 65 22.24 -10.35 12.17
N LEU A 66 21.23 -9.62 12.62
CA LEU A 66 21.39 -8.48 13.53
C LEU A 66 21.40 -8.90 15.01
N GLY A 67 21.25 -10.19 15.32
CA GLY A 67 21.19 -10.70 16.68
C GLY A 67 20.00 -10.17 17.47
N LEU A 68 18.92 -9.82 16.79
CA LEU A 68 17.68 -9.35 17.40
C LEU A 68 16.79 -10.57 17.70
N ASP A 69 16.18 -10.60 18.88
CA ASP A 69 15.24 -11.67 19.24
C ASP A 69 14.10 -11.74 18.21
N SER A 70 14.09 -12.81 17.42
CA SER A 70 12.96 -13.24 16.61
C SER A 70 12.00 -13.99 17.53
N ASP A 71 11.41 -13.27 18.49
CA ASP A 71 10.53 -13.87 19.51
C ASP A 71 9.37 -14.61 18.86
N GLY A 72 9.45 -15.95 18.86
CA GLY A 72 8.33 -16.89 18.84
C GLY A 72 7.38 -16.85 17.64
N ILE A 73 7.64 -16.06 16.59
CA ILE A 73 6.79 -16.09 15.41
C ILE A 73 7.35 -17.12 14.43
N ASP A 74 6.75 -18.32 14.45
CA ASP A 74 6.82 -19.28 13.34
C ASP A 74 6.09 -18.69 12.13
N VAL A 75 6.60 -17.58 11.58
CA VAL A 75 6.16 -17.02 10.31
C VAL A 75 6.58 -18.01 9.24
N THR A 76 5.74 -19.00 8.98
CA THR A 76 5.99 -19.88 7.85
C THR A 76 5.86 -19.00 6.60
N VAL A 77 6.93 -18.87 5.84
CA VAL A 77 6.95 -18.16 4.54
C VAL A 77 5.77 -18.57 3.67
N TRP A 78 5.38 -19.84 3.79
CA TRP A 78 4.19 -20.41 3.18
C TRP A 78 2.86 -19.75 3.60
N GLY A 79 2.69 -19.37 4.86
CA GLY A 79 1.51 -18.67 5.38
C GLY A 79 1.36 -17.27 4.78
N ILE A 80 2.47 -16.54 4.64
CA ILE A 80 2.49 -15.24 3.95
C ILE A 80 2.18 -15.45 2.47
N ALA A 81 2.87 -16.38 1.80
CA ALA A 81 2.68 -16.66 0.37
C ALA A 81 1.26 -17.08 0.05
N ARG A 82 0.66 -17.96 0.87
CA ARG A 82 -0.73 -18.39 0.74
C ARG A 82 -1.69 -17.23 0.91
N SER A 83 -1.47 -16.36 1.91
CA SER A 83 -2.30 -15.17 2.12
C SER A 83 -2.23 -14.23 0.92
N VAL A 84 -1.03 -13.90 0.43
CA VAL A 84 -0.85 -13.03 -0.75
C VAL A 84 -1.52 -13.65 -1.99
N LEU A 85 -1.36 -14.96 -2.21
CA LEU A 85 -1.97 -15.63 -3.35
C LEU A 85 -3.50 -15.59 -3.28
N ILE A 86 -4.09 -15.78 -2.10
CA ILE A 86 -5.55 -15.73 -1.90
C ILE A 86 -6.07 -14.30 -2.04
N PHE A 87 -5.45 -13.33 -1.37
CA PHE A 87 -5.97 -11.96 -1.30
C PHE A 87 -5.62 -11.08 -2.51
N LEU A 88 -4.55 -11.40 -3.25
CA LEU A 88 -4.14 -10.64 -4.42
C LEU A 88 -4.13 -11.50 -5.69
N GLY A 89 -3.56 -12.71 -5.63
CA GLY A 89 -3.41 -13.57 -6.80
C GLY A 89 -4.74 -14.03 -7.40
N VAL A 90 -5.66 -14.55 -6.59
CA VAL A 90 -6.98 -15.00 -7.04
C VAL A 90 -7.82 -13.85 -7.61
N PRO A 91 -7.96 -12.67 -6.94
CA PRO A 91 -8.66 -11.53 -7.52
C PRO A 91 -8.04 -11.01 -8.81
N LEU A 92 -6.70 -10.97 -8.91
CA LEU A 92 -6.02 -10.51 -10.13
C LEU A 92 -6.27 -11.48 -11.30
N LEU A 93 -6.19 -12.79 -11.05
CA LEU A 93 -6.51 -13.80 -12.05
C LEU A 93 -7.97 -13.73 -12.49
N ALA A 94 -8.90 -13.55 -11.54
CA ALA A 94 -10.31 -13.36 -11.84
C ALA A 94 -10.56 -12.08 -12.67
N GLY A 95 -9.90 -10.98 -12.35
CA GLY A 95 -9.94 -9.74 -13.14
C GLY A 95 -9.41 -9.94 -14.57
N PHE A 96 -8.29 -10.64 -14.71
CA PHE A 96 -7.72 -10.96 -16.02
C PHE A 96 -8.63 -11.87 -16.85
N LEU A 97 -9.20 -12.92 -16.24
CA LEU A 97 -10.10 -13.85 -16.90
C LEU A 97 -11.42 -13.19 -17.29
N THR A 98 -12.02 -12.39 -16.41
CA THR A 98 -13.26 -11.65 -16.71
C THR A 98 -13.07 -10.67 -17.85
N ARG A 99 -11.91 -9.99 -17.94
CA ARG A 99 -11.55 -9.15 -19.08
C ARG A 99 -11.38 -9.98 -20.35
N THR A 100 -10.54 -11.01 -20.32
CA THR A 100 -10.20 -11.82 -21.51
C THR A 100 -11.43 -12.52 -22.08
N ILE A 101 -12.27 -13.09 -21.22
CA ILE A 101 -13.50 -13.78 -21.63
C ILE A 101 -14.58 -12.76 -22.03
N GLY A 102 -14.72 -11.67 -21.28
CA GLY A 102 -15.72 -10.61 -21.55
C GLY A 102 -15.48 -9.90 -22.88
N GLU A 103 -14.25 -9.48 -23.15
CA GLU A 103 -13.85 -8.85 -24.41
C GLU A 103 -14.04 -9.81 -25.59
N ARG A 104 -13.64 -11.08 -25.44
CA ARG A 104 -13.83 -12.10 -26.51
C ARG A 104 -15.30 -12.40 -26.79
N ALA A 105 -16.15 -12.44 -25.77
CA ALA A 105 -17.54 -12.86 -25.92
C ALA A 105 -18.47 -11.71 -26.37
N LYS A 106 -18.20 -10.47 -25.95
CA LYS A 106 -19.13 -9.33 -26.13
C LYS A 106 -18.47 -8.06 -26.67
N GLY A 107 -17.17 -8.08 -26.94
CA GLY A 107 -16.40 -6.94 -27.43
C GLY A 107 -15.99 -5.96 -26.33
N THR A 108 -14.93 -5.19 -26.60
CA THR A 108 -14.35 -4.21 -25.67
C THR A 108 -15.34 -3.14 -25.25
N GLN A 109 -16.17 -2.64 -26.18
CA GLN A 109 -17.14 -1.58 -25.88
C GLN A 109 -18.16 -2.01 -24.81
N TRP A 110 -18.66 -3.24 -24.86
CA TRP A 110 -19.57 -3.76 -23.83
C TRP A 110 -18.87 -3.88 -22.46
N TYR A 111 -17.60 -4.30 -22.47
CA TYR A 111 -16.81 -4.45 -21.25
C TYR A 111 -16.61 -3.08 -20.57
N ASP A 112 -16.18 -2.08 -21.32
CA ASP A 112 -15.85 -0.74 -20.81
C ASP A 112 -17.09 0.08 -20.44
N GLU A 113 -18.15 0.05 -21.26
CA GLU A 113 -19.32 0.91 -21.06
C GLU A 113 -20.41 0.29 -20.17
N ARG A 114 -20.48 -1.05 -20.06
CA ARG A 114 -21.54 -1.72 -19.27
C ARG A 114 -21.03 -2.57 -18.12
N PHE A 115 -19.98 -3.37 -18.33
CA PHE A 115 -19.52 -4.31 -17.30
C PHE A 115 -18.72 -3.61 -16.20
N ILE A 116 -17.69 -2.85 -16.58
CA ILE A 116 -16.82 -2.12 -15.64
C ILE A 116 -17.61 -1.12 -14.77
N PRO A 117 -18.49 -0.26 -15.31
CA PRO A 117 -19.23 0.70 -14.49
C PRO A 117 -20.21 0.04 -13.51
N ARG A 118 -20.67 -1.19 -13.81
CA ARG A 118 -21.59 -1.95 -12.94
C ARG A 118 -20.87 -2.66 -11.80
N ILE A 119 -19.67 -3.19 -12.04
CA ILE A 119 -18.89 -3.92 -11.03
C ILE A 119 -17.99 -3.00 -10.20
N GLY A 120 -17.53 -1.88 -10.77
CA GLY A 120 -16.62 -0.93 -10.14
C GLY A 120 -17.05 -0.47 -8.74
N PRO A 121 -18.31 -0.08 -8.51
CA PRO A 121 -18.78 0.33 -7.18
C PRO A 121 -18.65 -0.75 -6.10
N ILE A 122 -18.65 -2.04 -6.46
CA ILE A 122 -18.51 -3.15 -5.50
C ILE A 122 -17.15 -3.09 -4.80
N ALA A 123 -16.08 -2.69 -5.50
CA ALA A 123 -14.76 -2.53 -4.90
C ALA A 123 -14.76 -1.44 -3.83
N LEU A 124 -15.42 -0.30 -4.09
CA LEU A 124 -15.57 0.78 -3.12
C LEU A 124 -16.40 0.34 -1.92
N TYR A 125 -17.51 -0.35 -2.13
CA TYR A 125 -18.32 -0.89 -1.02
C TYR A 125 -17.56 -1.91 -0.18
N GLY A 126 -16.81 -2.81 -0.82
CA GLY A 126 -15.95 -3.77 -0.11
C GLY A 126 -14.87 -3.08 0.71
N LEU A 127 -14.19 -2.08 0.15
CA LEU A 127 -13.20 -1.29 0.85
C LEU A 127 -13.80 -0.58 2.07
N LEU A 128 -14.89 0.17 1.88
CA LEU A 128 -15.56 0.89 2.96
C LEU A 128 -16.07 -0.05 4.04
N PHE A 129 -16.62 -1.20 3.65
CA PHE A 129 -17.04 -2.25 4.58
C PHE A 129 -15.85 -2.76 5.41
N THR A 130 -14.74 -3.11 4.77
CA THR A 130 -13.52 -3.56 5.47
C THR A 130 -13.01 -2.49 6.43
N ILE A 131 -12.95 -1.23 6.01
CA ILE A 131 -12.55 -0.11 6.87
C ILE A 131 -13.47 -0.01 8.10
N VAL A 132 -14.79 0.05 7.89
CA VAL A 132 -15.76 0.15 9.00
C VAL A 132 -15.61 -1.01 9.98
N ILE A 133 -15.50 -2.25 9.48
CA ILE A 133 -15.35 -3.44 10.34
C ILE A 133 -14.02 -3.40 11.11
N LEU A 134 -12.92 -3.04 10.45
CA LEU A 134 -11.61 -2.96 11.11
C LEU A 134 -11.58 -1.91 12.22
N PHE A 135 -12.12 -0.71 11.96
CA PHE A 135 -12.22 0.33 12.98
C PHE A 135 -13.22 -0.02 14.08
N ALA A 136 -14.30 -0.73 13.78
CA ALA A 136 -15.23 -1.22 14.80
C ALA A 136 -14.56 -2.25 15.71
N LEU A 137 -13.74 -3.16 15.16
CA LEU A 137 -13.06 -4.20 15.93
C LEU A 137 -11.86 -3.69 16.72
N GLN A 138 -11.14 -2.68 16.21
CA GLN A 138 -9.93 -2.13 16.86
C GLN A 138 -10.18 -0.79 17.56
N GLY A 139 -11.42 -0.28 17.53
CA GLY A 139 -11.77 1.05 18.03
C GLY A 139 -11.44 1.27 19.50
N GLU A 140 -11.79 0.32 20.36
CA GLU A 140 -11.47 0.37 21.80
C GLU A 140 -9.96 0.44 22.05
N ARG A 141 -9.16 -0.35 21.31
CA ARG A 141 -7.70 -0.29 21.44
C ARG A 141 -7.11 1.03 20.96
N ILE A 142 -7.65 1.59 19.89
CA ILE A 142 -7.21 2.90 19.38
C ILE A 142 -7.51 4.01 20.40
N THR A 143 -8.65 3.94 21.10
CA THR A 143 -9.03 4.94 22.11
C THR A 143 -8.32 4.75 23.45
N ASP A 144 -8.14 3.50 23.90
CA ASP A 144 -7.60 3.19 25.22
C ASP A 144 -6.06 3.24 25.26
N GLN A 145 -5.41 3.05 24.11
CA GLN A 145 -3.94 3.02 23.99
C GLN A 145 -3.42 4.04 22.96
N PRO A 146 -3.65 5.35 23.14
CA PRO A 146 -3.26 6.38 22.18
C PRO A 146 -1.73 6.46 21.99
N PHE A 147 -0.96 6.08 23.02
CA PHE A 147 0.50 6.03 22.93
C PHE A 147 0.98 4.95 21.94
N ASP A 148 0.28 3.82 21.84
CA ASP A 148 0.64 2.75 20.91
C ASP A 148 0.37 3.16 19.47
N VAL A 149 -0.76 3.84 19.24
CA VAL A 149 -1.08 4.48 17.96
C VAL A 149 0.02 5.47 17.58
N ALA A 150 0.46 6.33 18.50
CA ALA A 150 1.54 7.29 18.25
C ALA A 150 2.89 6.60 17.93
N ARG A 151 3.23 5.51 18.64
CA ARG A 151 4.45 4.72 18.39
C ARG A 151 4.47 4.05 17.01
N ILE A 152 3.30 3.75 16.45
CA ILE A 152 3.15 3.21 15.09
C ILE A 152 3.13 4.36 14.05
N ALA A 153 2.41 5.44 14.35
CA ALA A 153 2.23 6.58 13.47
C ALA A 153 3.53 7.31 13.18
N LEU A 154 4.39 7.51 14.18
CA LEU A 154 5.63 8.28 14.02
C LEU A 154 6.61 7.63 13.01
N PRO A 155 6.91 6.32 13.08
CA PRO A 155 7.67 5.64 12.04
C PRO A 155 7.02 5.70 10.65
N LEU A 156 5.69 5.59 10.55
CA LEU A 156 4.99 5.69 9.27
C LEU A 156 5.11 7.10 8.67
N LEU A 157 4.95 8.14 9.49
CA LEU A 157 5.16 9.53 9.07
C LEU A 157 6.57 9.74 8.52
N ALA A 158 7.57 9.23 9.25
CA ALA A 158 8.96 9.30 8.82
C ALA A 158 9.17 8.55 7.50
N TYR A 159 8.62 7.33 7.38
CA TYR A 159 8.68 6.53 6.16
C TYR A 159 8.08 7.28 4.97
N PHE A 160 6.85 7.79 5.08
CA PHE A 160 6.19 8.52 3.99
C PHE A 160 6.95 9.77 3.59
N ALA A 161 7.42 10.55 4.56
CA ALA A 161 8.20 11.75 4.29
C ALA A 161 9.53 11.40 3.61
N ILE A 162 10.30 10.45 4.14
CA ILE A 162 11.61 10.07 3.59
C ILE A 162 11.46 9.52 2.18
N MET A 163 10.51 8.60 1.97
CA MET A 163 10.29 7.99 0.65
C MET A 163 9.84 9.04 -0.37
N TRP A 164 8.90 9.91 -0.01
CA TRP A 164 8.40 10.93 -0.92
C TRP A 164 9.46 11.99 -1.23
N PHE A 165 10.02 12.65 -0.20
CA PHE A 165 11.01 13.72 -0.38
C PHE A 165 12.31 13.19 -1.01
N GLY A 166 12.77 12.01 -0.60
CA GLY A 166 13.95 11.38 -1.17
C GLY A 166 13.79 11.11 -2.66
N THR A 167 12.66 10.49 -3.03
CA THR A 167 12.36 10.18 -4.44
C THR A 167 12.17 11.46 -5.26
N PHE A 168 11.41 12.44 -4.75
CA PHE A 168 11.17 13.71 -5.44
C PHE A 168 12.47 14.51 -5.64
N ALA A 169 13.35 14.54 -4.62
CA ALA A 169 14.64 15.20 -4.70
C ALA A 169 15.60 14.53 -5.69
N ILE A 170 15.59 13.19 -5.77
CA ILE A 170 16.33 12.45 -6.80
C ILE A 170 15.79 12.81 -8.18
N GLY A 171 14.46 12.82 -8.37
CA GLY A 171 13.85 13.19 -9.64
C GLY A 171 14.15 14.64 -10.07
N LEU A 172 14.23 15.57 -9.11
CA LEU A 172 14.68 16.94 -9.35
C LEU A 172 16.13 16.98 -9.84
N ARG A 173 17.04 16.22 -9.19
CA ARG A 173 18.45 16.14 -9.62
C ARG A 173 18.61 15.50 -10.99
N MET A 174 17.77 14.52 -11.32
CA MET A 174 17.72 13.87 -12.63
C MET A 174 17.01 14.72 -13.70
N LYS A 175 16.51 15.91 -13.35
CA LYS A 175 15.78 16.82 -14.24
C LYS A 175 14.57 16.16 -14.90
N LEU A 176 13.88 15.28 -14.17
CA LEU A 176 12.64 14.67 -14.66
C LEU A 176 11.55 15.74 -14.80
N PRO A 177 10.67 15.67 -15.82
CA PRO A 177 9.46 16.46 -15.87
C PRO A 177 8.60 16.32 -14.60
N TYR A 178 7.92 17.40 -14.19
CA TYR A 178 7.13 17.42 -12.95
C TYR A 178 6.09 16.30 -12.89
N ASP A 179 5.34 16.10 -13.96
CA ASP A 179 4.28 15.09 -14.05
C ASP A 179 4.82 13.70 -13.73
N ARG A 180 5.98 13.34 -14.29
CA ARG A 180 6.65 12.07 -14.03
C ARG A 180 7.25 12.00 -12.64
N ASN A 181 7.90 13.06 -12.17
CA ASN A 181 8.52 13.07 -10.85
C ASN A 181 7.48 12.94 -9.73
N ALA A 182 6.35 13.65 -9.85
CA ALA A 182 5.21 13.51 -8.96
C ALA A 182 4.69 12.06 -8.95
N SER A 183 4.46 11.45 -10.12
CA SER A 183 4.01 10.05 -10.20
C SER A 183 4.94 9.07 -9.51
N ILE A 184 6.25 9.19 -9.74
CA ILE A 184 7.25 8.30 -9.15
C ILE A 184 7.33 8.53 -7.63
N ALA A 185 7.31 9.78 -7.16
CA ALA A 185 7.35 10.10 -5.74
C ALA A 185 6.13 9.57 -4.96
N PHE A 186 4.92 9.72 -5.50
CA PHE A 186 3.71 9.15 -4.87
C PHE A 186 3.69 7.63 -4.93
N THR A 187 4.19 7.02 -6.02
CA THR A 187 4.35 5.56 -6.12
C THR A 187 5.36 5.02 -5.12
N ALA A 188 6.45 5.75 -4.87
CA ALA A 188 7.47 5.35 -3.92
C ALA A 188 6.97 5.43 -2.47
N ALA A 189 6.19 6.45 -2.14
CA ALA A 189 5.69 6.67 -0.78
C ALA A 189 4.51 5.77 -0.41
N GLY A 190 3.55 5.55 -1.32
CA GLY A 190 2.31 4.86 -0.99
C GLY A 190 2.48 3.37 -0.66
N ASN A 191 1.64 2.87 0.25
CA ASN A 191 1.54 1.45 0.60
C ASN A 191 0.17 0.85 0.22
N ASN A 192 0.03 -0.47 0.35
CA ASN A 192 -1.23 -1.20 0.21
C ASN A 192 -1.63 -1.78 1.56
N PHE A 193 -2.39 -1.00 2.31
CA PHE A 193 -2.80 -1.34 3.66
C PHE A 193 -3.81 -2.50 3.70
N GLU A 194 -4.66 -2.61 2.68
CA GLU A 194 -5.65 -3.67 2.58
C GLU A 194 -4.98 -5.04 2.53
N LEU A 195 -3.95 -5.19 1.69
CA LEU A 195 -3.17 -6.42 1.66
C LEU A 195 -2.39 -6.62 2.96
N ALA A 196 -1.77 -5.58 3.51
CA ALA A 196 -0.99 -5.69 4.74
C ALA A 196 -1.86 -6.18 5.90
N ILE A 197 -3.08 -5.64 6.04
CA ILE A 197 -4.06 -6.06 7.04
C ILE A 197 -4.53 -7.49 6.76
N ALA A 198 -4.82 -7.84 5.51
CA ALA A 198 -5.24 -9.19 5.16
C ALA A 198 -4.18 -10.25 5.50
N VAL A 199 -2.91 -9.96 5.23
CA VAL A 199 -1.78 -10.82 5.60
C VAL A 199 -1.60 -10.85 7.12
N ALA A 200 -1.67 -9.70 7.79
CA ALA A 200 -1.55 -9.61 9.25
C ALA A 200 -2.63 -10.45 9.96
N ILE A 201 -3.88 -10.33 9.53
CA ILE A 201 -5.00 -11.12 10.05
C ILE A 201 -4.83 -12.60 9.71
N GLY A 202 -4.46 -12.93 8.46
CA GLY A 202 -4.33 -14.30 8.00
C GLY A 202 -3.19 -15.09 8.66
N VAL A 203 -2.12 -14.41 9.07
CA VAL A 203 -0.92 -15.04 9.65
C VAL A 203 -0.85 -14.90 11.17
N PHE A 204 -1.22 -13.74 11.72
CA PHE A 204 -1.05 -13.40 13.13
C PHE A 204 -2.38 -13.28 13.90
N GLY A 205 -3.52 -13.22 13.20
CA GLY A 205 -4.85 -13.10 13.78
C GLY A 205 -5.35 -11.65 13.93
N VAL A 206 -6.67 -11.50 14.07
CA VAL A 206 -7.37 -10.19 14.11
C VAL A 206 -6.97 -9.33 15.30
N SER A 207 -6.73 -9.94 16.46
CA SER A 207 -6.42 -9.24 17.70
C SER A 207 -4.92 -8.94 17.89
N SER A 208 -4.07 -9.26 16.91
CA SER A 208 -2.62 -9.08 16.98
C SER A 208 -2.17 -7.61 16.86
N GLY A 209 -0.99 -7.28 17.41
CA GLY A 209 -0.38 -5.96 17.24
C GLY A 209 -0.01 -5.64 15.79
N GLN A 210 0.26 -6.66 14.97
CA GLN A 210 0.52 -6.55 13.53
C GLN A 210 -0.73 -6.06 12.78
N ALA A 211 -1.91 -6.62 13.12
CA ALA A 211 -3.17 -6.17 12.56
C ALA A 211 -3.49 -4.72 12.98
N LEU A 212 -3.20 -4.35 14.23
CA LEU A 212 -3.35 -2.96 14.69
C LEU A 212 -2.48 -2.00 13.89
N ALA A 213 -1.21 -2.35 13.65
CA ALA A 213 -0.31 -1.52 12.82
C ALA A 213 -0.85 -1.32 11.40
N GLY A 214 -1.45 -2.36 10.81
CA GLY A 214 -2.13 -2.26 9.52
C GLY A 214 -3.34 -1.30 9.54
N VAL A 215 -4.15 -1.30 10.60
CA VAL A 215 -5.34 -0.43 10.74
C VAL A 215 -4.99 1.04 11.02
N VAL A 216 -3.95 1.28 11.82
CA VAL A 216 -3.44 2.65 12.06
C VAL A 216 -2.88 3.27 10.78
N GLY A 217 -2.39 2.43 9.86
CA GLY A 217 -1.87 2.79 8.56
C GLY A 217 -2.70 3.82 7.77
N PRO A 218 -3.92 3.48 7.31
CA PRO A 218 -4.79 4.40 6.57
C PRO A 218 -5.12 5.70 7.31
N LEU A 219 -5.24 5.64 8.65
CA LEU A 219 -5.52 6.83 9.46
C LEU A 219 -4.40 7.87 9.33
N ILE A 220 -3.16 7.42 9.15
CA ILE A 220 -1.98 8.28 8.99
C ILE A 220 -1.68 8.55 7.52
N GLU A 221 -1.76 7.56 6.64
CA GLU A 221 -1.39 7.70 5.23
C GLU A 221 -2.25 8.75 4.52
N VAL A 222 -3.57 8.68 4.66
CA VAL A 222 -4.51 9.57 3.95
C VAL A 222 -4.20 11.05 4.20
N PRO A 223 -4.16 11.55 5.46
CA PRO A 223 -3.87 12.97 5.69
C PRO A 223 -2.45 13.36 5.24
N VAL A 224 -1.48 12.46 5.38
CA VAL A 224 -0.07 12.74 5.01
C VAL A 224 0.10 12.83 3.51
N LEU A 225 -0.46 11.89 2.74
CA LEU A 225 -0.36 11.91 1.28
C LEU A 225 -1.15 13.10 0.70
N VAL A 226 -2.30 13.46 1.28
CA VAL A 226 -2.99 14.72 0.94
C VAL A 226 -2.11 15.94 1.22
N ALA A 227 -1.44 16.01 2.36
CA ALA A 227 -0.51 17.10 2.65
C ALA A 227 0.64 17.14 1.63
N LEU A 228 1.19 15.97 1.26
CA LEU A 228 2.24 15.85 0.25
C LEU A 228 1.77 16.23 -1.15
N VAL A 229 0.49 16.06 -1.49
CA VAL A 229 -0.10 16.61 -2.73
C VAL A 229 0.04 18.14 -2.75
N TYR A 230 -0.33 18.82 -1.67
CA TYR A 230 -0.16 20.28 -1.58
C TYR A 230 1.31 20.69 -1.65
N VAL A 231 2.21 19.93 -1.01
CA VAL A 231 3.67 20.14 -1.11
C VAL A 231 4.14 19.96 -2.55
N SER A 232 3.67 18.93 -3.25
CA SER A 232 3.99 18.67 -4.66
C SER A 232 3.57 19.84 -5.56
N LEU A 233 2.34 20.32 -5.39
CA LEU A 233 1.82 21.45 -6.16
C LEU A 233 2.57 22.76 -5.88
N ALA A 234 2.98 22.99 -4.62
CA ALA A 234 3.84 24.11 -4.28
C ALA A 234 5.25 23.97 -4.90
N ALA A 235 5.81 22.75 -4.87
CA ALA A 235 7.09 22.42 -5.49
C ALA A 235 7.06 22.59 -7.02
N ARG A 236 5.93 22.29 -7.69
CA ARG A 236 5.71 22.56 -9.12
C ARG A 236 6.00 24.02 -9.44
N ARG A 237 5.36 24.95 -8.71
CA ARG A 237 5.51 26.40 -8.93
C ARG A 237 6.93 26.89 -8.67
N ARG A 238 7.64 26.28 -7.70
CA ARG A 238 8.99 26.69 -7.28
C ARG A 238 10.08 26.17 -8.22
N TYR A 239 10.03 24.89 -8.56
CA TYR A 239 11.13 24.18 -9.22
C TYR A 239 10.86 23.85 -10.69
N TYR A 240 9.61 24.00 -11.15
CA TYR A 240 9.21 23.73 -12.53
C TYR A 240 8.47 24.92 -13.15
N PRO A 241 9.17 26.04 -13.40
CA PRO A 241 8.56 27.28 -13.93
C PRO A 241 7.98 27.16 -15.35
N HIS A 242 8.16 26.02 -16.02
CA HIS A 242 7.67 25.73 -17.37
C HIS A 242 6.77 24.49 -17.45
N ALA A 243 6.23 23.99 -16.32
CA ALA A 243 5.41 22.77 -16.26
C ALA A 243 3.93 23.03 -16.00
#